data_AF-A0A2J8HZP3-F1
#
_entry.id   AF-A0A2J8HZP3-F1
#
_cell.length_a   1.000
_cell.length_b   1.000
_cell.length_c   1.000
_cell.angle_alpha   90.00
_cell.angle_beta   90.00
_cell.angle_gamma   90.00
#
_symmetry.space_group_name_H-M   'P 1'
#
loop_
_entity.id
_entity.type
_entity.pdbx_description
1 polymer ?
#
loop_
_entity_poly.entity_id
_entity_poly.type
_entity_poly.pdbx_seq_one_letter_code
_entity_poly.pdbx_strand_id
1 'polypeptide(L)'
;MQEKEKIALFIDADNAPAPKIDKVLSELARYGVVNIRKAYGNWTNPTLKSWQEVLHEFAIQPIQQFDLTKGKNATDMALVIDVMDILYTKDIDVICLVSSDCDFTPLVTRALADGKFVIGFGERKAALPFVNSCSRFLYLDDEKEEQPVQKQTRSIKGDTRLINLLRQAIEAVGDDDGWAMLGPIGTHISNHASFDQRNYGFKKLSDLFQAIDLFEMKKTNGSVLWVRDKKKTKTLANKVN
;
A
#
# COMPACT_ATOMS: atom_id res chain seq x y z
N MET A 1 25.41 -1.19 -13.33
CA MET A 1 24.73 -1.14 -12.01
C MET A 1 23.28 -0.81 -12.30
N GLN A 2 22.30 -1.57 -11.80
CA GLN A 2 20.91 -1.08 -11.82
C GLN A 2 20.86 0.21 -11.00
N GLU A 3 20.36 1.29 -11.58
CA GLU A 3 20.11 2.51 -10.83
C GLU A 3 19.07 2.22 -9.75
N LYS A 4 19.32 2.69 -8.52
CA LYS A 4 18.34 2.60 -7.45
C LYS A 4 17.26 3.66 -7.72
N GLU A 5 16.00 3.29 -7.54
CA GLU A 5 14.88 4.23 -7.69
C GLU A 5 15.05 5.43 -6.75
N LYS A 6 14.73 6.63 -7.25
CA LYS A 6 14.81 7.90 -6.51
C LYS A 6 13.46 8.20 -5.89
N ILE A 7 13.44 8.33 -4.57
CA ILE A 7 12.20 8.48 -3.79
C ILE A 7 12.11 9.90 -3.23
N ALA A 8 10.93 10.51 -3.38
CA ALA A 8 10.54 11.74 -2.68
C ALA A 8 9.50 11.44 -1.60
N LEU A 9 9.85 11.72 -0.35
CA LEU A 9 9.03 11.50 0.85
C LEU A 9 8.40 12.82 1.31
N PHE A 10 7.08 12.83 1.39
CA PHE A 10 6.25 13.94 1.85
C PHE A 10 5.42 13.49 3.05
N ILE A 11 5.55 14.23 4.14
CA ILE A 11 4.96 13.88 5.43
C ILE A 11 3.98 14.96 5.84
N ASP A 12 2.72 14.58 6.02
CA ASP A 12 1.72 15.40 6.70
C ASP A 12 1.93 15.27 8.21
N ALA A 13 2.74 16.17 8.79
CA ALA A 13 3.17 16.08 10.18
C ALA A 13 2.02 16.37 11.17
N ASP A 14 1.00 17.11 10.73
CA ASP A 14 -0.21 17.40 11.50
C ASP A 14 -1.02 16.13 11.77
N ASN A 15 -1.00 15.17 10.83
CA ASN A 15 -1.78 13.92 10.92
C ASN A 15 -0.94 12.64 11.10
N ALA A 16 0.38 12.69 10.92
CA ALA A 16 1.27 11.53 11.02
C ALA A 16 2.03 11.45 12.36
N PRO A 17 2.18 10.25 12.95
CA PRO A 17 2.91 10.07 14.19
C PRO A 17 4.44 10.07 14.00
N ALA A 18 5.13 11.05 14.60
CA ALA A 18 6.60 11.20 14.53
C ALA A 18 7.40 9.92 14.87
N PRO A 19 7.08 9.14 15.94
CA PRO A 19 7.89 7.98 16.32
C PRO A 19 7.95 6.86 15.27
N LYS A 20 7.10 6.92 14.24
CA LYS A 20 7.02 5.87 13.22
C LYS A 20 7.84 6.18 11.96
N ILE A 21 8.54 7.32 11.93
CA ILE A 21 9.31 7.74 10.76
C ILE A 21 10.45 6.77 10.43
N ASP A 22 11.09 6.18 11.43
CA ASP A 22 12.14 5.17 11.24
C ASP A 22 11.62 3.93 10.47
N LYS A 23 10.41 3.48 10.82
CA LYS A 23 9.72 2.38 10.14
C LYS A 23 9.37 2.74 8.68
N VAL A 24 8.94 3.98 8.44
CA VAL A 24 8.69 4.48 7.06
C VAL A 24 9.97 4.43 6.25
N LEU A 25 11.06 5.01 6.74
CA LEU A 25 12.34 5.06 6.03
C LEU A 25 12.92 3.67 5.79
N SER A 26 12.80 2.78 6.77
CA SER A 26 13.21 1.37 6.67
C SER A 26 12.44 0.62 5.58
N GLU A 27 11.13 0.81 5.45
CA GLU A 27 10.36 0.21 4.35
C GLU A 27 10.70 0.83 3.00
N LEU A 28 10.91 2.15 2.92
CA LEU A 28 11.29 2.83 1.68
C LEU A 28 12.65 2.38 1.14
N ALA A 29 13.59 2.01 2.01
CA ALA A 29 14.91 1.50 1.63
C ALA A 29 14.84 0.22 0.77
N ARG A 30 13.69 -0.46 0.73
CA ARG A 30 13.44 -1.65 -0.10
C ARG A 30 13.12 -1.32 -1.56
N TYR A 31 12.71 -0.08 -1.84
CA TYR A 31 12.34 0.38 -3.18
C TYR A 31 13.49 1.19 -3.79
N GLY A 32 14.19 1.98 -2.99
CA GLY A 32 15.17 2.91 -3.53
C GLY A 32 15.84 3.80 -2.48
N VAL A 33 16.40 4.90 -2.96
CA VAL A 33 17.06 5.91 -2.12
C VAL A 33 16.11 7.07 -1.89
N VAL A 34 15.90 7.44 -0.63
CA VAL A 34 15.08 8.60 -0.28
C VAL A 34 15.91 9.87 -0.37
N ASN A 35 15.82 10.56 -1.52
CA ASN A 35 16.58 11.76 -1.85
C ASN A 35 15.92 13.05 -1.35
N ILE A 36 14.60 13.10 -1.33
CA ILE A 36 13.83 14.24 -0.85
C ILE A 36 13.04 13.80 0.38
N ARG A 37 13.12 14.57 1.45
CA ARG A 37 12.39 14.33 2.71
C ARG A 37 11.85 15.65 3.20
N LYS A 38 10.54 15.81 3.15
CA LYS A 38 9.86 17.03 3.57
C LYS A 38 8.72 16.68 4.52
N ALA A 39 8.61 17.44 5.60
CA ALA A 39 7.48 17.38 6.50
C ALA A 39 6.75 18.72 6.50
N TYR A 40 5.44 18.69 6.45
CA TYR A 40 4.57 19.85 6.37
C TYR A 40 3.75 19.93 7.64
N GLY A 41 3.71 21.12 8.24
CA GLY A 41 2.86 21.37 9.38
C GLY A 41 3.09 22.74 9.95
N ASN A 42 2.31 23.05 10.98
CA ASN A 42 2.50 24.26 11.75
C ASN A 42 3.47 24.00 12.90
N TRP A 43 4.77 24.24 12.70
CA TRP A 43 5.82 24.00 13.71
C TRP A 43 5.71 24.88 14.96
N THR A 44 4.82 25.88 14.97
CA THR A 44 4.48 26.62 16.19
C THR A 44 3.50 25.85 17.09
N ASN A 45 2.86 24.80 16.57
CA ASN A 45 1.93 23.95 17.30
C ASN A 45 2.69 23.02 18.27
N PRO A 46 2.41 23.06 19.59
CA PRO A 46 3.05 22.19 20.57
C PRO A 46 2.85 20.69 20.30
N THR A 47 1.81 20.27 19.59
CA THR A 47 1.57 18.85 19.27
C THR A 47 2.61 18.27 18.33
N LEU A 48 3.32 19.11 17.57
CA LEU A 48 4.39 18.69 16.64
C LEU A 48 5.78 18.65 17.28
N LYS A 49 5.89 18.84 18.60
CA LYS A 49 7.18 18.83 19.29
C LYS A 49 7.95 17.53 19.08
N SER A 50 7.26 16.39 19.07
CA SER A 50 7.87 15.08 18.79
C SER A 50 8.45 14.98 17.38
N TRP A 51 7.87 15.68 16.39
CA TRP A 51 8.46 15.78 15.06
C TRP A 51 9.75 16.59 15.09
N GLN A 52 9.78 17.74 15.79
CA GLN A 52 10.97 18.59 15.87
C GLN A 52 12.22 17.84 16.34
N GLU A 53 12.05 16.89 17.26
CA GLU A 53 13.12 16.05 17.80
C GLU A 53 13.71 15.11 16.73
N VAL A 54 12.89 14.58 15.82
CA VAL A 54 13.31 13.59 14.81
C VAL A 54 13.66 14.21 13.44
N LEU A 55 13.21 15.44 13.15
CA LEU A 55 13.47 16.11 11.86
C LEU A 55 14.97 16.17 11.53
N HIS A 56 15.78 16.62 12.51
CA HIS A 56 17.22 16.74 12.32
C HIS A 56 17.92 15.38 12.21
N GLU A 57 17.52 14.42 13.03
CA GLU A 57 18.08 13.07 13.04
C GLU A 57 17.95 12.39 11.67
N PHE A 58 16.79 12.52 11.03
CA PHE A 58 16.50 11.87 9.73
C PHE A 58 16.74 12.79 8.52
N ALA A 59 17.33 13.97 8.72
CA ALA A 59 17.54 14.98 7.69
C ALA A 59 16.25 15.31 6.89
N ILE A 60 15.15 15.51 7.61
CA ILE A 60 13.84 15.87 7.06
C ILE A 60 13.73 17.39 7.08
N GLN A 61 13.45 17.97 5.92
CA GLN A 61 13.25 19.41 5.81
C GLN A 61 11.87 19.80 6.37
N PRO A 62 11.79 20.67 7.40
CA PRO A 62 10.52 21.24 7.83
C PRO A 62 10.02 22.29 6.84
N ILE A 63 8.76 22.18 6.44
CA ILE A 63 8.01 23.17 5.67
C ILE A 63 6.95 23.75 6.60
N GLN A 64 7.13 25.01 7.01
CA GLN A 64 6.22 25.71 7.90
C GLN A 64 4.98 26.18 7.14
N GLN A 65 3.79 25.89 7.66
CA GLN A 65 2.54 26.52 7.25
C GLN A 65 1.78 27.04 8.48
N PHE A 66 1.29 28.28 8.42
CA PHE A 66 0.55 28.88 9.54
C PHE A 66 -0.96 28.64 9.38
N ASP A 67 -1.62 28.28 10.47
CA ASP A 67 -3.08 28.19 10.54
C ASP A 67 -3.70 29.59 10.56
N LEU A 68 -3.89 30.19 9.38
CA LEU A 68 -4.52 31.51 9.25
C LEU A 68 -5.97 31.52 9.78
N THR A 69 -6.63 30.37 9.75
CA THR A 69 -7.98 30.15 10.30
C THR A 69 -8.11 28.69 10.71
N LYS A 70 -8.70 28.40 11.88
CA LYS A 70 -8.89 27.04 12.38
C LYS A 70 -9.66 26.17 11.37
N GLY A 71 -9.14 24.98 11.09
CA GLY A 71 -9.81 23.96 10.27
C GLY A 71 -9.70 24.17 8.76
N LYS A 72 -8.71 24.92 8.26
CA LYS A 72 -8.41 25.00 6.83
C LYS A 72 -7.18 24.20 6.46
N ASN A 73 -7.25 23.54 5.31
CA ASN A 73 -6.26 22.59 4.77
C ASN A 73 -5.05 23.29 4.12
N ALA A 74 -4.51 24.34 4.76
CA ALA A 74 -3.39 25.10 4.20
C ALA A 74 -2.10 24.26 4.11
N THR A 75 -1.84 23.43 5.12
CA THR A 75 -0.76 22.44 5.12
C THR A 75 -0.88 21.49 3.93
N ASP A 76 -2.07 20.94 3.70
CA ASP A 76 -2.33 19.99 2.61
C ASP A 76 -2.15 20.64 1.24
N MET A 77 -2.65 21.87 1.07
CA MET A 77 -2.45 22.63 -0.18
C MET A 77 -0.96 22.87 -0.46
N ALA A 78 -0.19 23.27 0.55
CA ALA A 78 1.25 23.47 0.41
C ALA A 78 1.98 22.17 0.06
N LEU A 79 1.59 21.05 0.68
CA LEU A 79 2.11 19.72 0.36
C LEU A 79 1.81 19.35 -1.09
N VAL A 80 0.55 19.49 -1.52
CA VAL A 80 0.13 19.18 -2.90
C VAL A 80 0.92 20.01 -3.92
N ILE A 81 1.07 21.32 -3.69
CA ILE A 81 1.83 22.20 -4.59
C ILE A 81 3.28 21.73 -4.72
N ASP A 82 3.94 21.44 -3.61
CA ASP A 82 5.35 21.03 -3.62
C ASP A 82 5.55 19.63 -4.22
N VAL A 83 4.61 18.69 -4.01
CA VAL A 83 4.63 17.39 -4.69
C VAL A 83 4.52 17.59 -6.20
N MET A 84 3.64 18.48 -6.67
CA MET A 84 3.47 18.76 -8.10
C MET A 84 4.71 19.44 -8.70
N ASP A 85 5.34 20.37 -7.99
CA ASP A 85 6.59 20.98 -8.42
C ASP A 85 7.70 19.93 -8.54
N ILE A 86 7.83 19.05 -7.55
CA ILE A 86 8.83 17.96 -7.57
C ILE A 86 8.54 16.96 -8.68
N LEU A 87 7.26 16.63 -8.93
CA LEU A 87 6.83 15.72 -9.99
C LEU A 87 7.34 16.17 -11.37
N TYR A 88 7.35 17.48 -11.65
CA TYR A 88 7.76 18.03 -12.95
C TYR A 88 9.18 18.56 -13.02
N THR A 89 9.80 18.90 -11.89
CA THR A 89 11.13 19.53 -11.89
C THR A 89 12.26 18.60 -11.44
N LYS A 90 11.93 17.45 -10.87
CA LYS A 90 12.92 16.49 -10.35
C LYS A 90 12.77 15.13 -11.03
N ASP A 91 13.92 14.48 -11.18
CA ASP A 91 13.99 13.10 -11.64
C ASP A 91 13.76 12.16 -10.45
N ILE A 92 12.49 11.83 -10.22
CA ILE A 92 12.03 10.91 -9.17
C ILE A 92 11.20 9.78 -9.78
N ASP A 93 11.34 8.58 -9.23
CA ASP A 93 10.60 7.39 -9.68
C ASP A 93 9.41 7.11 -8.76
N VAL A 94 9.58 7.39 -7.47
CA VAL A 94 8.63 7.05 -6.41
C VAL A 94 8.22 8.29 -5.62
N ILE A 95 6.92 8.48 -5.45
CA ILE A 95 6.35 9.46 -4.52
C ILE A 95 5.83 8.70 -3.29
N CYS A 96 6.31 9.10 -2.12
CA CYS A 96 5.83 8.58 -0.85
C CYS A 96 5.03 9.65 -0.10
N LEU A 97 3.79 9.32 0.25
CA LEU A 97 2.90 10.17 1.05
C LEU A 97 2.67 9.53 2.42
N VAL A 98 2.97 10.25 3.49
CA VAL A 98 2.64 9.84 4.86
C VAL A 98 1.44 10.66 5.33
N SER A 99 0.23 10.15 5.07
CA SER A 99 -1.05 10.72 5.54
C SER A 99 -2.14 9.64 5.52
N SER A 100 -3.22 9.88 6.28
CA SER A 100 -4.45 9.07 6.23
C SER A 100 -5.62 9.82 5.59
N ASP A 101 -5.39 11.05 5.11
CA ASP A 101 -6.44 11.88 4.51
C ASP A 101 -6.73 11.44 3.07
N CYS A 102 -8.02 11.19 2.78
CA CYS A 102 -8.44 10.78 1.45
C CYS A 102 -8.48 11.92 0.43
N ASP A 103 -8.38 13.18 0.86
CA ASP A 103 -8.31 14.35 -0.01
C ASP A 103 -7.04 14.36 -0.89
N PHE A 104 -6.02 13.56 -0.56
CA PHE A 104 -4.85 13.34 -1.42
C PHE A 104 -5.09 12.38 -2.59
N THR A 105 -6.27 11.75 -2.71
CA THR A 105 -6.57 10.80 -3.80
C THR A 105 -6.36 11.37 -5.22
N PRO A 106 -6.76 12.62 -5.54
CA PRO A 106 -6.48 13.22 -6.85
C PRO A 106 -4.98 13.39 -7.12
N LEU A 107 -4.19 13.74 -6.10
CA LEU A 107 -2.73 13.85 -6.21
C LEU A 107 -2.10 12.50 -6.56
N VAL A 108 -2.52 11.44 -5.86
CA VAL A 108 -2.07 10.06 -6.15
C VAL A 108 -2.40 9.68 -7.59
N THR A 109 -3.64 9.92 -8.01
CA THR A 109 -4.10 9.60 -9.38
C THR A 109 -3.29 10.36 -10.43
N ARG A 110 -2.98 11.64 -10.19
CA ARG A 110 -2.16 12.47 -11.08
C ARG A 110 -0.74 11.93 -11.19
N ALA A 111 -0.11 11.56 -10.07
CA ALA A 111 1.24 11.01 -10.03
C ALA A 111 1.34 9.67 -10.77
N LEU A 112 0.36 8.78 -10.59
CA LEU A 112 0.27 7.52 -11.33
C LEU A 112 0.11 7.74 -12.84
N ALA A 113 -0.70 8.71 -13.24
CA ALA A 113 -0.90 9.05 -14.65
C ALA A 113 0.40 9.56 -15.33
N ASP A 114 1.31 10.17 -14.56
CA ASP A 114 2.65 10.57 -15.00
C ASP A 114 3.70 9.44 -14.81
N GLY A 115 3.25 8.21 -14.56
CA GLY A 115 4.08 7.02 -14.51
C GLY A 115 4.89 6.85 -13.22
N LYS A 116 4.60 7.62 -12.17
CA LYS A 116 5.28 7.46 -10.87
C LYS A 116 4.70 6.29 -10.10
N PHE A 117 5.53 5.61 -9.31
CA PHE A 117 5.05 4.66 -8.31
C PHE A 117 4.67 5.43 -7.05
N VAL A 118 3.49 5.17 -6.47
CA VAL A 118 3.02 5.91 -5.28
C VAL A 118 2.90 4.98 -4.08
N ILE A 119 3.63 5.30 -3.02
CA ILE A 119 3.59 4.58 -1.73
C ILE A 119 2.88 5.46 -0.70
N GLY A 120 1.72 5.01 -0.22
CA GLY A 120 1.01 5.63 0.89
C GLY A 120 1.39 4.99 2.23
N PHE A 121 1.55 5.81 3.27
CA PHE A 121 1.64 5.37 4.65
C PHE A 121 0.58 6.06 5.49
N GLY A 122 -0.18 5.31 6.28
CA GLY A 122 -1.20 5.87 7.15
C GLY A 122 -1.70 4.88 8.19
N GLU A 123 -2.73 5.26 8.93
CA GLU A 123 -3.37 4.41 9.93
C GLU A 123 -4.50 3.59 9.29
N ARG A 124 -4.94 2.49 9.93
CA ARG A 124 -6.04 1.66 9.42
C ARG A 124 -7.39 2.38 9.28
N LYS A 125 -7.53 3.57 9.88
CA LYS A 125 -8.70 4.44 9.70
C LYS A 125 -8.76 5.12 8.31
N ALA A 126 -7.67 5.07 7.53
CA ALA A 126 -7.63 5.63 6.19
C ALA A 126 -8.73 5.03 5.30
N ALA A 127 -9.41 5.88 4.54
CA ALA A 127 -10.53 5.44 3.71
C ALA A 127 -10.05 4.49 2.60
N LEU A 128 -10.81 3.41 2.38
CA LEU A 128 -10.48 2.39 1.36
C LEU A 128 -10.27 2.96 -0.05
N PRO A 129 -10.99 4.01 -0.52
CA PRO A 129 -10.68 4.65 -1.81
C PRO A 129 -9.25 5.22 -1.89
N PHE A 130 -8.74 5.82 -0.82
CA PHE A 130 -7.37 6.35 -0.78
C PHE A 130 -6.33 5.23 -0.71
N VAL A 131 -6.58 4.21 0.10
CA VAL A 131 -5.74 3.00 0.15
C VAL A 131 -5.61 2.36 -1.24
N ASN A 132 -6.73 2.23 -1.96
CA ASN A 132 -6.77 1.64 -3.28
C ASN A 132 -6.24 2.55 -4.40
N SER A 133 -6.06 3.84 -4.15
CA SER A 133 -5.51 4.74 -5.17
C SER A 133 -3.99 4.66 -5.23
N CYS A 134 -3.32 4.36 -4.13
CA CYS A 134 -1.85 4.24 -4.07
C CYS A 134 -1.36 2.98 -4.79
N SER A 135 -0.20 2.96 -5.45
CA SER A 135 0.38 1.70 -5.97
C SER A 135 0.59 0.68 -4.85
N ARG A 136 1.00 1.18 -3.67
CA ARG A 136 1.08 0.40 -2.44
C ARG A 136 0.69 1.26 -1.26
N PHE A 137 -0.01 0.68 -0.29
CA PHE A 137 -0.32 1.32 0.98
C PHE A 137 0.21 0.50 2.15
N LEU A 138 0.85 1.15 3.13
CA LEU A 138 1.47 0.53 4.29
C LEU A 138 0.90 1.13 5.58
N TYR A 139 0.41 0.27 6.46
CA TYR A 139 -0.15 0.70 7.74
C TYR A 139 0.94 0.95 8.78
N LEU A 140 0.85 2.10 9.44
CA LEU A 140 1.80 2.55 10.45
C LEU A 140 1.44 2.09 11.85
N ASP A 141 0.16 1.94 12.17
CA ASP A 141 -0.29 1.30 13.40
C ASP A 141 0.14 -0.16 13.48
N ASP A 142 0.62 -0.55 14.67
CA ASP A 142 0.87 -1.94 14.96
C ASP A 142 -0.45 -2.70 14.78
N GLU A 143 -0.36 -3.92 14.24
CA GLU A 143 -1.44 -4.87 14.38
C GLU A 143 -1.70 -4.99 15.87
N LYS A 144 -2.71 -4.29 16.41
CA LYS A 144 -3.33 -4.73 17.65
C LYS A 144 -3.59 -6.21 17.41
N GLU A 145 -3.04 -7.07 18.25
CA GLU A 145 -3.33 -8.49 18.25
C GLU A 145 -4.84 -8.67 18.52
N GLU A 146 -5.67 -8.47 17.51
CA GLU A 146 -7.11 -8.63 17.60
C GLU A 146 -7.48 -9.97 16.96
N GLN A 147 -7.34 -11.00 17.81
CA GLN A 147 -8.27 -12.13 17.96
C GLN A 147 -8.40 -13.13 16.78
N PRO A 148 -8.74 -14.40 17.06
CA PRO A 148 -8.33 -15.53 16.24
C PRO A 148 -8.94 -15.51 14.83
N VAL A 149 -8.12 -15.95 13.87
CA VAL A 149 -8.30 -16.15 12.41
C VAL A 149 -9.70 -16.63 11.95
N GLN A 150 -10.53 -17.16 12.87
CA GLN A 150 -11.89 -17.64 12.61
C GLN A 150 -12.94 -16.53 12.36
N LYS A 151 -12.80 -15.31 12.90
CA LYS A 151 -13.77 -14.22 12.64
C LYS A 151 -13.53 -13.53 11.30
N GLN A 152 -12.27 -13.33 10.90
CA GLN A 152 -11.91 -12.71 9.62
C GLN A 152 -12.27 -13.58 8.41
N THR A 153 -12.16 -14.92 8.52
CA THR A 153 -12.49 -15.84 7.41
C THR A 153 -13.94 -15.75 6.94
N ARG A 154 -14.90 -15.38 7.81
CA ARG A 154 -16.30 -15.14 7.40
C ARG A 154 -16.48 -13.81 6.68
N SER A 155 -15.72 -12.78 7.06
CA SER A 155 -15.77 -11.44 6.44
C SER A 155 -15.09 -11.42 5.07
N ILE A 156 -13.97 -12.11 4.91
CA ILE A 156 -13.16 -12.10 3.67
C ILE A 156 -13.87 -12.86 2.53
N LYS A 157 -14.58 -13.95 2.83
CA LYS A 157 -15.37 -14.68 1.81
C LYS A 157 -16.51 -13.84 1.21
N GLY A 158 -17.01 -12.87 1.97
CA GLY A 158 -18.06 -11.94 1.53
C GLY A 158 -17.54 -10.77 0.70
N ASP A 159 -16.23 -10.51 0.72
CA ASP A 159 -15.61 -9.48 -0.11
C ASP A 159 -15.56 -9.94 -1.57
N THR A 160 -16.65 -9.67 -2.29
CA THR A 160 -16.85 -10.06 -3.68
C THR A 160 -15.76 -9.46 -4.57
N ARG A 161 -15.24 -8.28 -4.24
CA ARG A 161 -14.17 -7.62 -5.00
C ARG A 161 -12.87 -8.40 -4.86
N LEU A 162 -12.49 -8.75 -3.64
CA LEU A 162 -11.31 -9.58 -3.38
C LEU A 162 -11.43 -10.93 -4.07
N ILE A 163 -12.54 -11.64 -3.89
CA ILE A 163 -12.72 -12.97 -4.47
C ILE A 163 -12.65 -12.93 -6.00
N ASN A 164 -13.23 -11.91 -6.63
CA ASN A 164 -13.16 -11.75 -8.08
C ASN A 164 -11.75 -11.41 -8.56
N LEU A 165 -11.02 -10.55 -7.84
CA LEU A 165 -9.61 -10.24 -8.14
C LEU A 165 -8.75 -11.51 -8.11
N LEU A 166 -8.87 -12.33 -7.06
CA LEU A 166 -8.11 -13.57 -6.92
C LEU A 166 -8.47 -14.57 -8.04
N ARG A 167 -9.75 -14.68 -8.40
CA ARG A 167 -10.21 -15.54 -9.50
C ARG A 167 -9.66 -15.12 -10.85
N GLN A 168 -9.74 -13.83 -11.16
CA GLN A 168 -9.22 -13.28 -12.41
C GLN A 168 -7.72 -13.50 -12.53
N ALA A 169 -6.97 -13.33 -11.44
CA ALA A 169 -5.53 -13.59 -11.43
C ALA A 169 -5.21 -15.09 -11.67
N ILE A 170 -5.95 -16.01 -11.04
CA ILE A 170 -5.81 -17.46 -11.30
C ILE A 170 -6.14 -17.78 -12.76
N GLU A 171 -7.19 -17.18 -13.31
CA GLU A 171 -7.60 -17.43 -14.70
C GLU A 171 -6.59 -16.90 -15.73
N ALA A 172 -5.95 -15.77 -15.45
CA ALA A 172 -4.96 -15.18 -16.35
C ALA A 172 -3.64 -15.95 -16.41
N VAL A 173 -3.25 -16.63 -15.33
CA VAL A 173 -1.94 -17.31 -15.22
C VAL A 173 -2.04 -18.82 -15.00
N GLY A 174 -3.26 -19.36 -15.07
CA GLY A 174 -3.53 -20.78 -14.90
C GLY A 174 -3.17 -21.59 -16.13
N ASP A 175 -2.80 -22.85 -15.91
CA ASP A 175 -2.67 -23.86 -16.95
C ASP A 175 -4.03 -24.40 -17.41
N ASP A 176 -4.01 -25.31 -18.40
CA ASP A 176 -5.20 -25.94 -18.97
C ASP A 176 -6.01 -26.75 -17.94
N ASP A 177 -5.37 -27.22 -16.87
CA ASP A 177 -5.99 -27.93 -15.73
C ASP A 177 -6.55 -26.98 -14.65
N GLY A 178 -6.43 -25.67 -14.88
CA GLY A 178 -6.86 -24.59 -14.02
C GLY A 178 -5.97 -24.32 -12.81
N TRP A 179 -4.77 -24.91 -12.75
CA TRP A 179 -3.79 -24.64 -11.71
C TRP A 179 -2.90 -23.45 -12.09
N ALA A 180 -2.72 -22.54 -11.14
CA ALA A 180 -1.89 -21.36 -11.31
C ALA A 180 -0.79 -21.32 -10.25
N MET A 181 0.44 -20.96 -10.64
CA MET A 181 1.54 -20.78 -9.69
C MET A 181 1.33 -19.50 -8.86
N LEU A 182 1.58 -19.57 -7.55
CA LEU A 182 1.34 -18.46 -6.62
C LEU A 182 2.21 -17.22 -6.91
N GLY A 183 3.44 -17.40 -7.39
CA GLY A 183 4.33 -16.30 -7.76
C GLY A 183 3.75 -15.43 -8.88
N PRO A 184 3.47 -16.01 -10.07
CA PRO A 184 2.78 -15.32 -11.17
C PRO A 184 1.43 -14.70 -10.79
N ILE A 185 0.63 -15.36 -9.93
CA ILE A 185 -0.60 -14.77 -9.38
C ILE A 185 -0.27 -13.46 -8.64
N GLY A 186 0.73 -13.49 -7.76
CA GLY A 186 1.16 -12.30 -7.00
C GLY A 186 1.59 -11.16 -7.91
N THR A 187 2.39 -11.45 -8.94
CA THR A 187 2.83 -10.45 -9.94
C THR A 187 1.66 -9.89 -10.74
N HIS A 188 0.72 -10.74 -11.18
CA HIS A 188 -0.47 -10.29 -11.90
C HIS A 188 -1.33 -9.37 -11.03
N ILE A 189 -1.56 -9.74 -9.77
CA ILE A 189 -2.34 -8.93 -8.84
C ILE A 189 -1.67 -7.58 -8.58
N SER A 190 -0.35 -7.55 -8.36
CA SER A 190 0.38 -6.29 -8.13
C SER A 190 0.37 -5.34 -9.32
N ASN A 191 0.25 -5.88 -10.54
CA ASN A 191 0.24 -5.07 -11.77
C ASN A 191 -1.15 -4.48 -12.10
N HIS A 192 -2.23 -5.12 -11.62
CA HIS A 192 -3.61 -4.75 -11.97
C HIS A 192 -4.38 -4.10 -10.83
N ALA A 193 -3.88 -4.18 -9.60
CA ALA A 193 -4.53 -3.60 -8.44
C ALA A 193 -3.51 -3.19 -7.36
N SER A 194 -3.86 -2.15 -6.62
CA SER A 194 -3.24 -1.75 -5.36
C SER A 194 -3.58 -2.75 -4.25
N PHE A 195 -3.06 -3.97 -4.39
CA PHE A 195 -3.37 -5.07 -3.51
C PHE A 195 -2.16 -5.43 -2.62
N ASP A 196 -2.40 -5.48 -1.32
CA ASP A 196 -1.45 -6.03 -0.34
C ASP A 196 -2.23 -6.94 0.62
N GLN A 197 -1.84 -8.21 0.70
CA GLN A 197 -2.48 -9.20 1.57
C GLN A 197 -2.47 -8.82 3.06
N ARG A 198 -1.55 -7.95 3.48
CA ARG A 198 -1.44 -7.45 4.87
C ARG A 198 -2.61 -6.54 5.22
N ASN A 199 -3.24 -5.91 4.23
CA ASN A 199 -4.46 -5.14 4.43
C ASN A 199 -5.63 -6.02 4.88
N TYR A 200 -5.56 -7.32 4.56
CA TYR A 200 -6.51 -8.35 4.97
C TYR A 200 -6.05 -9.16 6.19
N GLY A 201 -4.95 -8.78 6.84
CA GLY A 201 -4.41 -9.45 8.03
C GLY A 201 -3.47 -10.63 7.76
N PHE A 202 -2.98 -10.81 6.52
CA PHE A 202 -2.10 -11.92 6.17
C PHE A 202 -0.69 -11.43 5.83
N LYS A 203 0.32 -12.06 6.44
CA LYS A 203 1.74 -11.73 6.17
C LYS A 203 2.16 -12.21 4.77
N LYS A 204 1.66 -13.36 4.33
CA LYS A 204 1.98 -13.94 3.01
C LYS A 204 0.72 -14.15 2.19
N LEU A 205 0.85 -14.02 0.87
CA LEU A 205 -0.22 -14.31 -0.07
C LEU A 205 -0.71 -15.77 0.05
N SER A 206 0.20 -16.69 0.36
CA SER A 206 -0.13 -18.10 0.66
C SER A 206 -1.14 -18.23 1.80
N ASP A 207 -0.97 -17.43 2.86
CA ASP A 207 -1.78 -17.53 4.07
C ASP A 207 -3.19 -17.01 3.80
N LEU A 208 -3.33 -15.97 2.96
CA LEU A 208 -4.61 -15.46 2.49
C LEU A 208 -5.38 -16.53 1.68
N PHE A 209 -4.71 -17.19 0.73
CA PHE A 209 -5.35 -18.25 -0.05
C PHE A 209 -5.74 -19.46 0.82
N GLN A 210 -4.91 -19.82 1.81
CA GLN A 210 -5.24 -20.90 2.76
C GLN A 210 -6.45 -20.59 3.63
N ALA A 211 -6.66 -19.32 3.99
CA ALA A 211 -7.81 -18.90 4.78
C ALA A 211 -9.13 -18.96 3.98
N ILE A 212 -9.08 -18.84 2.65
CA ILE A 212 -10.27 -18.83 1.80
C ILE A 212 -10.57 -20.25 1.30
N ASP A 213 -11.64 -20.86 1.83
CA ASP A 213 -12.06 -22.22 1.48
C ASP A 213 -12.59 -22.41 0.05
N LEU A 214 -12.65 -21.34 -0.75
CA LEU A 214 -13.04 -21.38 -2.17
C LEU A 214 -11.89 -21.87 -3.08
N PHE A 215 -10.65 -21.90 -2.59
CA PHE A 215 -9.49 -22.27 -3.38
C PHE A 215 -8.88 -23.60 -2.91
N GLU A 216 -8.29 -24.34 -3.84
CA GLU A 216 -7.44 -25.51 -3.60
C GLU A 216 -5.99 -25.08 -3.70
N MET A 217 -5.13 -25.61 -2.83
CA MET A 217 -3.70 -25.38 -2.87
C MET A 217 -2.94 -26.70 -2.88
N LYS A 218 -1.87 -26.78 -3.68
CA LYS A 218 -0.92 -27.89 -3.66
C LYS A 218 0.52 -27.36 -3.62
N LYS A 219 1.40 -28.12 -2.98
CA LYS A 219 2.85 -27.86 -2.94
C LYS A 219 3.55 -28.94 -3.74
N THR A 220 4.50 -28.57 -4.58
CA THR A 220 5.35 -29.51 -5.33
C THR A 220 6.72 -29.64 -4.67
N ASN A 221 7.48 -30.69 -5.02
CA ASN A 221 8.74 -31.08 -4.38
C ASN A 221 9.82 -29.97 -4.30
N GLY A 222 9.67 -28.87 -5.05
CA GLY A 222 10.55 -27.69 -5.01
C GLY A 222 10.03 -26.50 -4.19
N SER A 223 9.04 -26.67 -3.31
CA SER A 223 8.38 -25.60 -2.55
C SER A 223 7.55 -24.58 -3.36
N VAL A 224 7.32 -24.85 -4.64
CA VAL A 224 6.41 -24.03 -5.46
C VAL A 224 4.96 -24.32 -5.05
N LEU A 225 4.24 -23.25 -4.69
CA LEU A 225 2.83 -23.29 -4.33
C LEU A 225 1.96 -23.03 -5.57
N TRP A 226 0.95 -23.86 -5.72
CA TRP A 226 -0.04 -23.76 -6.78
C TRP A 226 -1.43 -23.58 -6.17
N VAL A 227 -2.28 -22.84 -6.88
CA VAL A 227 -3.64 -22.50 -6.45
C VAL A 227 -4.62 -22.74 -7.60
N ARG A 228 -5.83 -23.20 -7.27
CA ARG A 228 -6.94 -23.36 -8.23
C ARG A 228 -8.27 -23.00 -7.58
N ASP A 229 -9.24 -22.51 -8.37
CA ASP A 229 -10.62 -22.29 -7.90
C ASP A 229 -11.42 -23.60 -7.90
N LYS A 230 -12.00 -23.96 -6.73
CA LYS A 230 -12.87 -25.14 -6.57
C LYS A 230 -14.08 -25.14 -7.49
N LYS A 231 -14.59 -23.96 -7.87
CA LYS A 231 -15.72 -23.88 -8.82
C LYS A 231 -15.32 -24.40 -10.21
N LYS A 232 -14.11 -24.13 -10.68
CA LYS A 232 -13.63 -24.64 -11.99
C LYS A 232 -13.43 -26.15 -11.97
N THR A 233 -13.02 -26.73 -10.85
CA THR A 233 -12.92 -28.20 -10.69
C THR A 233 -14.26 -28.90 -10.94
N LYS A 234 -15.38 -28.34 -10.45
CA LYS A 234 -16.72 -28.90 -10.68
C LYS A 234 -17.17 -28.78 -12.15
N THR A 235 -16.83 -27.69 -12.82
CA THR A 235 -17.19 -27.49 -14.23
C THR A 235 -16.37 -28.36 -15.19
N LEU A 236 -15.08 -28.57 -14.91
CA LEU A 236 -14.21 -29.49 -15.67
C LEU A 236 -14.64 -30.95 -15.47
N ALA A 237 -14.95 -31.37 -14.24
CA ALA A 237 -15.45 -32.71 -13.96
C ALA A 237 -16.81 -33.01 -14.65
N ASN A 238 -17.67 -32.01 -14.81
CA ASN A 238 -18.96 -32.15 -15.50
C ASN A 238 -18.87 -32.12 -17.04
N LYS A 239 -17.72 -31.77 -17.63
CA LYS A 239 -17.50 -31.82 -19.09
C LYS A 239 -16.92 -33.16 -19.58
N VAL A 240 -16.47 -34.02 -18.66
CA VAL A 240 -15.81 -35.31 -18.96
C VAL A 240 -16.76 -36.51 -18.73
N ASN A 241 -18.01 -36.25 -18.31
CA ASN A 241 -19.13 -37.19 -18.31
C ASN A 241 -20.14 -36.81 -19.39
#